data_AF-A0A915MZL4-F1
#
_entry.id   AF-A0A915MZL4-F1
#
_cell.length_a   1.000
_cell.length_b   1.000
_cell.length_c   1.000
_cell.angle_alpha   90.00
_cell.angle_beta   90.00
_cell.angle_gamma   90.00
#
_symmetry.space_group_name_H-M   'P 1'
#
loop_
_entity.id
_entity.type
_entity.pdbx_description
1 polymer ?
#
loop_
_entity_poly.entity_id
_entity_poly.type
_entity_poly.pdbx_seq_one_letter_code
_entity_poly.pdbx_strand_id
1 'polypeptide(L)'
;MAEPRANFDTLLAQASGRLMKIQNRFGKSKDSMISITAAVALFWGAIATICSKVPGTTMFNRDFFRKSQIVISASDIKSMRMGNSEIINMLCNMIVQLRAMPSDKYNEISASALTDFRKSIQDAMNKSTQYDT
;
A
#
# COMPACT_ATOMS: atom_id res chain seq x y z
N MET A 1 20.77 -11.64 6.36
CA MET A 1 19.73 -12.54 6.91
C MET A 1 18.38 -12.11 6.33
N ALA A 2 17.51 -13.06 5.97
CA ALA A 2 16.16 -12.74 5.51
C ALA A 2 15.34 -12.17 6.67
N GLU A 3 14.43 -11.25 6.37
CA GLU A 3 13.52 -10.68 7.37
C GLU A 3 12.60 -11.76 7.94
N PRO A 4 12.41 -11.85 9.28
CA PRO A 4 11.44 -12.77 9.87
C PRO A 4 10.03 -12.46 9.39
N ARG A 5 9.26 -13.51 9.00
CA ARG A 5 7.87 -13.37 8.53
C ARG A 5 6.98 -12.60 9.52
N ALA A 6 7.15 -12.81 10.82
CA ALA A 6 6.40 -12.10 11.85
C ALA A 6 6.58 -10.57 11.78
N ASN A 7 7.80 -10.10 11.46
CA ASN A 7 8.06 -8.66 11.30
C ASN A 7 7.40 -8.11 10.04
N PHE A 8 7.47 -8.87 8.93
CA PHE A 8 6.81 -8.53 7.68
C PHE A 8 5.29 -8.41 7.85
N ASP A 9 4.67 -9.40 8.52
CA ASP A 9 3.23 -9.40 8.80
C ASP A 9 2.82 -8.25 9.71
N THR A 10 3.66 -7.89 10.68
CA THR A 10 3.42 -6.75 11.58
C THR A 10 3.46 -5.43 10.80
N LEU A 11 4.46 -5.22 9.94
CA LEU A 11 4.56 -4.02 9.11
C LEU A 11 3.36 -3.89 8.16
N LEU A 12 2.95 -5.00 7.54
CA LEU A 12 1.77 -5.03 6.68
C LEU A 12 0.48 -4.69 7.46
N ALA A 13 0.31 -5.24 8.66
CA ALA A 13 -0.85 -4.91 9.50
C ALA A 13 -0.87 -3.43 9.91
N GLN A 14 0.29 -2.87 10.29
CA GLN A 14 0.43 -1.45 10.61
C GLN A 14 0.12 -0.55 9.40
N ALA A 15 0.62 -0.91 8.21
CA ALA A 15 0.33 -0.20 6.97
C ALA A 15 -1.17 -0.23 6.62
N SER A 16 -1.83 -1.38 6.78
CA SER A 16 -3.28 -1.50 6.60
C SER A 16 -4.04 -0.61 7.56
N GLY A 17 -3.65 -0.60 8.85
CA GLY A 17 -4.23 0.31 9.85
C GLY A 17 -4.07 1.78 9.46
N ARG A 18 -2.89 2.18 8.98
CA ARG A 18 -2.63 3.56 8.51
C ARG A 18 -3.51 3.93 7.33
N LEU A 19 -3.61 3.05 6.33
CA LEU A 19 -4.43 3.26 5.14
C LEU A 19 -5.91 3.49 5.51
N MET A 20 -6.44 2.71 6.45
CA MET A 20 -7.80 2.90 6.96
C MET A 20 -7.97 4.24 7.69
N LYS A 21 -6.98 4.69 8.47
CA LYS A 21 -7.01 6.01 9.10
C LYS A 21 -7.01 7.14 8.06
N ILE A 22 -6.19 7.01 7.01
CA ILE A 22 -6.17 7.94 5.87
C ILE A 22 -7.55 7.98 5.20
N GLN A 23 -8.17 6.82 4.96
CA GLN A 23 -9.50 6.73 4.35
C GLN A 23 -10.57 7.43 5.19
N ASN A 24 -10.53 7.28 6.51
CA ASN A 24 -11.46 7.94 7.44
C ASN A 24 -11.34 9.47 7.44
N ARG A 25 -10.21 10.03 6.99
CA ARG A 25 -9.97 11.49 6.91
C ARG A 25 -10.68 12.13 5.72
N PHE A 26 -11.03 11.38 4.67
CA PHE A 26 -11.76 11.92 3.51
C PHE A 26 -13.06 12.62 3.87
N GLY A 27 -13.78 12.13 4.89
CA GLY A 27 -15.05 12.72 5.34
C GLY A 27 -14.90 13.84 6.38
N LYS A 28 -13.70 14.05 6.94
CA LYS A 28 -13.50 14.86 8.15
C LYS A 28 -12.53 16.02 8.00
N SER A 29 -11.65 16.03 6.99
CA SER A 29 -10.49 16.91 7.05
C SER A 29 -10.61 18.23 6.27
N LYS A 30 -9.90 19.24 6.80
CA LYS A 30 -9.42 20.43 6.09
C LYS A 30 -8.13 20.13 5.30
N ASP A 31 -7.67 18.87 5.28
CA ASP A 31 -6.41 18.50 4.65
C ASP A 31 -6.54 18.60 3.14
N SER A 32 -5.50 19.10 2.49
CA SER A 32 -5.45 19.12 1.03
C SER A 32 -5.55 17.71 0.48
N MET A 33 -6.45 17.48 -0.47
CA MET A 33 -6.55 16.20 -1.18
C MET A 33 -5.23 15.80 -1.83
N ILE A 34 -4.39 16.77 -2.19
CA ILE A 34 -3.04 16.53 -2.72
C ILE A 34 -2.18 15.80 -1.68
N SER A 35 -2.23 16.22 -0.41
CA SER A 35 -1.49 15.59 0.68
C SER A 35 -1.97 14.16 0.95
N ILE A 36 -3.27 13.89 0.78
CA ILE A 36 -3.79 12.54 0.94
C ILE A 36 -3.38 11.66 -0.24
N THR A 37 -3.52 12.15 -1.48
CA THR A 37 -3.09 11.44 -2.69
C THR A 37 -1.60 11.08 -2.61
N ALA A 38 -0.76 12.02 -2.16
CA ALA A 38 0.67 11.78 -1.99
C ALA A 38 0.94 10.66 -0.97
N ALA A 39 0.23 10.65 0.17
CA ALA A 39 0.38 9.58 1.15
C ALA A 39 -0.04 8.22 0.59
N VAL A 40 -1.19 8.15 -0.08
CA VAL A 40 -1.68 6.91 -0.71
C VAL A 40 -0.70 6.40 -1.78
N ALA A 41 -0.11 7.31 -2.58
CA ALA A 41 0.89 6.97 -3.58
C ALA A 41 2.17 6.36 -2.99
N LEU A 42 2.60 6.81 -1.81
CA LEU A 42 3.76 6.21 -1.11
C LEU A 42 3.49 4.75 -0.72
N PHE A 43 2.31 4.47 -0.17
CA PHE A 43 1.90 3.10 0.15
C PHE A 43 1.78 2.23 -1.10
N TRP A 44 1.21 2.78 -2.18
CA TRP A 44 1.15 2.11 -3.47
C TRP A 44 2.53 1.71 -3.97
N GLY A 45 3.49 2.65 -3.99
CA GLY A 45 4.86 2.39 -4.41
C GLY A 45 5.53 1.25 -3.63
N ALA A 46 5.35 1.23 -2.30
CA ALA A 46 5.92 0.18 -1.46
C ALA A 46 5.26 -1.20 -1.70
N ILE A 47 3.93 -1.26 -1.66
CA ILE A 47 3.18 -2.52 -1.69
C ILE A 47 3.15 -3.13 -3.10
N ALA A 48 2.96 -2.31 -4.15
CA ALA A 48 2.97 -2.80 -5.52
C ALA A 48 4.34 -3.38 -5.91
N THR A 49 5.42 -2.75 -5.43
CA THR A 49 6.79 -3.23 -5.68
C THR A 49 6.99 -4.62 -5.08
N ILE A 50 6.65 -4.84 -3.81
CA ILE A 50 6.84 -6.17 -3.21
C ILE A 50 5.94 -7.22 -3.85
N CYS A 51 4.69 -6.88 -4.20
CA CYS A 51 3.78 -7.77 -4.93
C CYS A 51 4.36 -8.23 -6.28
N SER A 52 5.08 -7.34 -6.98
CA SER A 52 5.75 -7.67 -8.25
C SER A 52 6.95 -8.62 -8.10
N LYS A 53 7.48 -8.79 -6.88
CA LYS A 53 8.59 -9.69 -6.57
C LYS A 53 8.14 -11.07 -6.08
N VAL A 54 6.84 -11.28 -5.93
CA VAL A 54 6.26 -12.57 -5.55
C VAL A 54 6.11 -13.44 -6.82
N PRO A 55 6.73 -14.62 -6.91
CA PRO A 55 6.56 -15.52 -8.05
C PRO A 55 5.10 -16.02 -8.17
N GLY A 56 4.54 -16.02 -9.39
CA GLY A 56 3.19 -16.54 -9.66
C GLY A 56 2.04 -15.53 -9.49
N THR A 57 2.32 -14.27 -9.17
CA THR A 57 1.31 -13.20 -9.03
C THR A 57 1.10 -12.38 -10.31
N THR A 58 1.37 -12.94 -11.49
CA THR A 58 1.29 -12.22 -12.78
C THR A 58 -0.09 -11.61 -13.06
N MET A 59 -1.17 -12.21 -12.53
CA MET A 59 -2.54 -11.65 -12.55
C MET A 59 -2.76 -10.50 -11.56
N PHE A 60 -2.01 -10.42 -10.45
CA PHE A 60 -2.11 -9.31 -9.49
C PHE A 60 -1.68 -7.98 -10.09
N ASN A 61 -0.78 -7.98 -11.08
CA ASN A 61 -0.19 -6.75 -11.57
C ASN A 61 -0.98 -6.14 -12.74
N ARG A 62 -1.53 -6.92 -13.67
CA ARG A 62 -1.98 -6.33 -14.95
C ARG A 62 -3.31 -5.57 -14.88
N ASP A 63 -4.35 -6.15 -14.27
CA ASP A 63 -5.66 -5.48 -14.15
C ASP A 63 -5.67 -4.38 -13.07
N PHE A 64 -4.83 -4.52 -12.05
CA PHE A 64 -4.71 -3.55 -10.96
C PHE A 64 -3.93 -2.30 -11.35
N PHE A 65 -2.80 -2.42 -12.06
CA PHE A 65 -2.06 -1.25 -12.58
C PHE A 65 -2.90 -0.45 -13.60
N ARG A 66 -3.76 -1.13 -14.37
CA ARG A 66 -4.67 -0.47 -15.32
C ARG A 66 -5.73 0.36 -14.60
N LYS A 67 -6.26 -0.11 -13.46
CA LYS A 67 -7.25 0.62 -12.66
C LYS A 67 -6.65 1.79 -11.89
N SER A 68 -5.42 1.68 -11.38
CA SER A 68 -4.77 2.79 -10.65
C SER A 68 -4.37 3.96 -11.57
N GLN A 69 -4.07 3.71 -12.86
CA GLN A 69 -3.82 4.79 -13.83
C GLN A 69 -5.06 5.65 -14.14
N ILE A 70 -6.27 5.10 -14.01
CA ILE A 70 -7.53 5.84 -14.26
C ILE A 70 -7.82 6.84 -13.13
N VAL A 71 -7.35 6.58 -11.92
CA VAL A 71 -7.59 7.42 -10.74
C VAL A 71 -6.72 8.69 -10.74
N ILE A 72 -5.53 8.65 -11.35
CA ILE A 72 -4.51 9.69 -11.23
C ILE A 72 -4.81 10.91 -12.14
N SER A 73 -5.83 10.86 -12.99
CA SER A 73 -6.23 11.96 -13.91
C SER A 73 -7.43 12.79 -13.45
N ALA A 74 -7.90 12.61 -12.21
CA ALA A 74 -9.06 13.33 -11.68
C ALA A 74 -8.79 14.83 -11.45
N SER A 75 -9.62 15.70 -12.04
CA SER A 75 -9.52 17.16 -11.91
C SER A 75 -10.34 17.76 -10.76
N ASP A 76 -11.28 17.01 -10.17
CA ASP A 76 -12.11 17.47 -9.06
C ASP A 76 -11.91 16.67 -7.74
N ILE A 77 -12.19 17.33 -6.62
CA ILE A 77 -11.99 16.79 -5.26
C ILE A 77 -12.79 15.50 -5.05
N LYS A 78 -13.99 15.40 -5.62
CA LYS A 78 -14.87 14.24 -5.47
C LYS A 78 -14.27 13.00 -6.15
N SER A 79 -13.77 13.15 -7.37
CA SER A 79 -13.12 12.06 -8.12
C SER A 79 -11.80 11.66 -7.49
N MET A 80 -11.01 12.62 -6.98
CA MET A 80 -9.80 12.32 -6.21
C MET A 80 -10.10 11.51 -4.94
N ARG A 81 -11.21 11.81 -4.23
CA ARG A 81 -11.62 11.05 -3.04
C ARG A 81 -12.04 9.62 -3.38
N MET A 82 -12.88 9.46 -4.41
CA MET A 82 -13.33 8.14 -4.86
C MET A 82 -12.14 7.30 -5.28
N GLY A 83 -11.29 7.85 -6.14
CA GLY A 83 -10.13 7.12 -6.64
C GLY A 83 -9.12 6.77 -5.55
N ASN A 84 -8.81 7.68 -4.62
CA ASN A 84 -7.94 7.31 -3.49
C ASN A 84 -8.59 6.26 -2.58
N SER A 85 -9.91 6.29 -2.38
CA SER A 85 -10.62 5.25 -1.62
C SER A 85 -10.51 3.88 -2.30
N GLU A 86 -10.63 3.85 -3.63
CA GLU A 86 -10.42 2.63 -4.41
C GLU A 86 -8.99 2.13 -4.29
N ILE A 87 -7.98 3.01 -4.42
CA ILE A 87 -6.57 2.63 -4.25
C ILE A 87 -6.31 2.11 -2.83
N ILE A 88 -6.86 2.74 -1.80
CA ILE A 88 -6.73 2.26 -0.41
C ILE A 88 -7.33 0.86 -0.26
N ASN A 89 -8.55 0.64 -0.76
CA ASN A 89 -9.17 -0.69 -0.73
C ASN A 89 -8.32 -1.73 -1.47
N MET A 90 -7.75 -1.35 -2.62
CA MET A 90 -6.83 -2.19 -3.39
C MET A 90 -5.58 -2.54 -2.57
N LEU A 91 -4.97 -1.57 -1.89
CA LEU A 91 -3.80 -1.78 -1.04
C LEU A 91 -4.11 -2.68 0.16
N CYS A 92 -5.25 -2.48 0.82
CA CYS A 92 -5.69 -3.35 1.91
C CYS A 92 -5.88 -4.80 1.45
N ASN A 93 -6.47 -5.02 0.26
CA ASN A 93 -6.60 -6.36 -0.30
C ASN A 93 -5.24 -6.99 -0.62
N MET A 94 -4.29 -6.23 -1.18
CA MET A 94 -2.92 -6.70 -1.40
C MET A 94 -2.24 -7.10 -0.09
N ILE A 95 -2.40 -6.30 0.95
CA ILE A 95 -1.86 -6.59 2.28
C ILE A 95 -2.43 -7.92 2.82
N VAL A 96 -3.75 -8.13 2.72
CA VAL A 96 -4.38 -9.38 3.16
C VAL A 96 -3.79 -10.58 2.42
N GLN A 97 -3.61 -10.46 1.10
CA GLN A 97 -3.05 -11.53 0.28
C GLN A 97 -1.56 -11.80 0.59
N LEU A 98 -0.75 -10.75 0.80
CA LEU A 98 0.64 -10.89 1.22
C LEU A 98 0.77 -11.58 2.58
N ARG A 99 -0.12 -11.26 3.54
CA ARG A 99 -0.16 -11.90 4.87
C ARG A 99 -0.69 -13.32 4.84
N ALA A 100 -1.58 -13.64 3.90
CA ALA A 100 -2.10 -15.00 3.70
C ALA A 100 -1.16 -15.88 2.86
N MET A 101 -0.09 -15.31 2.29
CA MET A 101 0.84 -16.04 1.46
C MET A 101 1.51 -17.19 2.24
N PRO A 102 1.54 -18.41 1.67
CA PRO A 102 2.26 -19.56 2.23
C PRO A 102 3.74 -19.29 2.53
N SER A 103 4.29 -19.98 3.54
CA SER A 103 5.68 -19.76 3.99
C SER A 103 6.72 -20.13 2.94
N ASP A 104 6.48 -21.16 2.13
CA ASP A 104 7.33 -21.53 0.99
C ASP A 104 7.43 -20.37 -0.01
N LYS A 105 6.30 -19.75 -0.37
CA LYS A 105 6.26 -18.59 -1.27
C LYS A 105 6.90 -17.34 -0.69
N TYR A 106 6.79 -17.13 0.61
CA TYR A 106 7.50 -16.06 1.28
C TYR A 106 9.02 -16.25 1.23
N ASN A 107 9.48 -17.47 1.45
CA ASN A 107 10.90 -17.81 1.43
C ASN A 107 11.53 -17.68 0.03
N GLU A 108 10.71 -17.68 -1.04
CA GLU A 108 11.14 -17.38 -2.41
C GLU A 108 11.44 -15.87 -2.63
N ILE A 109 10.96 -14.98 -1.75
CA ILE A 109 11.22 -13.53 -1.87
C ILE A 109 12.68 -13.24 -1.47
N SER A 110 13.42 -12.53 -2.33
CA SER A 110 14.81 -12.19 -2.04
C SER A 110 14.93 -11.30 -0.80
N ALA A 111 16.00 -11.50 -0.02
CA ALA A 111 16.27 -10.68 1.16
C ALA A 111 16.42 -9.18 0.83
N SER A 112 16.93 -8.85 -0.37
CA SER A 112 16.99 -7.48 -0.88
C SER A 112 15.60 -6.88 -1.09
N ALA A 113 14.66 -7.63 -1.68
CA ALA A 113 13.30 -7.15 -1.90
C ALA A 113 12.56 -6.92 -0.56
N LEU A 114 12.76 -7.80 0.42
CA LEU A 114 12.21 -7.61 1.78
C LEU A 114 12.78 -6.36 2.45
N THR A 115 14.10 -6.13 2.32
CA THR A 115 14.77 -4.95 2.88
C THR A 115 14.27 -3.65 2.23
N ASP A 116 14.15 -3.64 0.91
CA ASP A 116 13.63 -2.49 0.15
C ASP A 116 12.17 -2.21 0.53
N PHE A 117 11.35 -3.26 0.62
CA PHE A 117 9.96 -3.13 1.07
C PHE A 117 9.88 -2.52 2.47
N ARG A 118 10.64 -3.05 3.45
CA ARG A 118 10.68 -2.51 4.81
C ARG A 118 11.03 -1.02 4.81
N LYS A 119 12.05 -0.62 4.03
CA LYS A 119 12.46 0.78 3.94
C LYS A 119 11.35 1.65 3.36
N SER A 120 10.76 1.24 2.24
CA SER A 120 9.71 1.99 1.55
C SER A 120 8.43 2.09 2.37
N ILE A 121 8.00 1.01 3.04
CA ILE A 121 6.79 1.03 3.85
C ILE A 121 6.98 1.86 5.12
N GLN A 122 8.17 1.81 5.73
CA GLN A 122 8.47 2.64 6.90
C GLN A 122 8.54 4.13 6.53
N ASP A 123 9.10 4.47 5.36
CA ASP A 123 9.07 5.85 4.85
C ASP A 123 7.64 6.34 4.62
N ALA A 124 6.78 5.51 4.02
CA ALA A 124 5.36 5.82 3.85
C ALA A 124 4.65 6.04 5.20
N MET A 125 4.93 5.19 6.20
CA MET A 125 4.41 5.33 7.56
C MET A 125 4.87 6.64 8.23
N ASN A 126 6.15 6.97 8.11
CA ASN A 126 6.73 8.19 8.70
C ASN A 126 6.15 9.46 8.06
N LYS A 127 6.03 9.48 6.73
CA LYS A 127 5.45 10.60 5.96
C LYS A 127 3.94 10.74 6.11
N SER A 128 3.27 9.74 6.68
CA SER A 128 1.83 9.74 6.94
C SER A 128 1.49 9.82 8.44
N THR A 129 2.47 10.16 9.30
CA THR A 129 2.33 10.29 10.76
C THR A 129 1.19 11.21 11.19
N GLN A 130 0.93 12.29 10.46
CA GLN A 130 -0.18 13.21 10.72
C GLN A 130 -1.58 12.55 10.71
N TYR A 131 -1.71 11.37 10.11
CA TYR A 131 -2.96 10.60 10.07
C TYR A 131 -3.05 9.52 11.17
N ASP A 132 -2.13 9.49 12.15
CA ASP A 132 -2.15 8.48 13.22
C ASP A 132 -3.11 8.81 14.38
N THR A 133 -3.50 10.07 14.49
CA THR A 133 -4.43 10.61 15.48
C THR A 133 -5.88 10.54 14.99
#